data_AF-A0ABD6DWH0-F1
#
_entry.id   AF-A0ABD6DWH0-F1
#
_cell.length_a   1.000
_cell.length_b   1.000
_cell.length_c   1.000
_cell.angle_alpha   90.00
_cell.angle_beta   90.00
_cell.angle_gamma   90.00
#
_symmetry.space_group_name_H-M   'P 1'
#
loop_
_entity.id
_entity.type
_entity.pdbx_description
1 polymer ?
#
loop_
_entity_poly.entity_id
_entity_poly.type
_entity_poly.pdbx_seq_one_letter_code
_entity_poly.pdbx_strand_id
1 'polypeptide(L)' 'MSQVFDADSDANEEYLYHVVCHDCPTESVSERASDAEERVDEHRSSTGHDIEVAQLPNERSA' A
#
# COMPACT_ATOMS: atom_id res chain seq x y z
N MET A 1 -7.76 -27.94 11.03
CA MET A 1 -6.71 -26.91 11.16
C MET A 1 -6.24 -26.56 9.75
N SER A 2 -6.02 -25.27 9.52
CA SER A 2 -5.55 -24.66 8.27
C SER A 2 -6.63 -24.40 7.22
N GLN A 3 -7.48 -23.41 7.52
CA GLN A 3 -7.98 -22.52 6.47
C GLN A 3 -6.75 -21.84 5.90
N VAL A 4 -6.35 -22.27 4.70
CA VAL A 4 -5.43 -21.50 3.87
C VAL A 4 -6.15 -20.21 3.57
N PHE A 5 -5.71 -19.12 4.21
CA PHE A 5 -6.18 -17.80 3.85
C PHE A 5 -5.78 -17.61 2.39
N ASP A 6 -6.78 -17.39 1.54
CA ASP A 6 -6.63 -16.87 0.19
C ASP A 6 -5.91 -15.51 0.26
N ALA A 7 -4.60 -15.53 0.53
CA ALA A 7 -3.72 -14.37 0.56
C ALA A 7 -3.46 -13.81 -0.85
N ASP A 8 -4.20 -14.30 -1.85
CA ASP A 8 -4.11 -13.88 -3.24
C ASP A 8 -5.32 -13.07 -3.72
N SER A 9 -6.34 -12.86 -2.88
CA SER A 9 -7.59 -12.19 -3.30
C SER A 9 -7.67 -10.69 -2.96
N ASP A 10 -6.53 -10.04 -2.70
CA ASP A 10 -6.44 -8.58 -2.45
C ASP A 10 -5.55 -7.83 -3.46
N ALA A 11 -5.06 -8.53 -4.50
CA ALA A 11 -4.56 -7.86 -5.69
C ALA A 11 -5.78 -7.39 -6.48
N ASN A 12 -6.36 -6.28 -6.06
CA ASN A 12 -7.40 -5.64 -6.84
C ASN A 12 -6.71 -4.95 -8.01
N GLU A 13 -6.57 -5.64 -9.15
CA GLU A 13 -5.95 -5.10 -10.38
C GLU A 13 -6.60 -3.77 -10.82
N GLU A 14 -7.77 -3.46 -10.27
CA GLU A 14 -8.54 -2.24 -10.44
C GLU A 14 -8.09 -1.07 -9.53
N TYR A 15 -7.22 -1.28 -8.54
CA TYR A 15 -6.79 -0.24 -7.59
C TYR A 15 -5.29 -0.32 -7.25
N LEU A 16 -4.68 0.85 -7.11
CA LEU A 16 -3.31 1.04 -6.63
C LEU A 16 -3.36 1.74 -5.27
N TYR A 17 -2.47 1.34 -4.38
CA TYR A 17 -2.29 1.97 -3.08
C TYR A 17 -1.06 2.86 -3.15
N HIS A 18 -1.27 4.17 -3.09
CA HIS A 18 -0.21 5.17 -3.09
C HIS A 18 0.09 5.60 -1.67
N VAL A 19 1.32 5.36 -1.26
CA VAL A 19 1.87 5.73 0.03
C VAL A 19 2.71 6.99 -0.14
N VAL A 20 2.38 8.04 0.59
CA VAL A 20 3.07 9.34 0.54
C VAL A 20 3.55 9.73 1.93
N CYS A 21 4.84 10.00 2.05
CA CYS A 21 5.42 10.64 3.23
C CYS A 21 5.25 12.17 3.09
N HIS A 22 4.74 12.84 4.12
CA HIS A 22 4.61 14.31 4.11
C HIS A 22 5.86 15.01 4.61
N ASP A 23 6.67 14.35 5.44
CA ASP A 23 7.90 14.89 6.00
C ASP A 23 9.12 14.70 5.08
N CYS A 24 8.99 13.87 4.04
CA CYS A 24 10.09 13.46 3.20
C CYS A 24 9.65 13.24 1.75
N PRO A 25 10.54 13.39 0.75
CA PRO A 25 10.19 13.20 -0.66
C PRO A 25 10.03 11.72 -1.05
N THR A 26 9.70 10.85 -0.08
CA THR A 26 9.53 9.42 -0.31
C THR A 26 8.07 9.16 -0.62
N GLU A 27 7.82 8.57 -1.79
CA GLU A 27 6.52 8.06 -2.18
C GLU A 27 6.69 6.67 -2.80
N SER A 28 5.66 5.84 -2.68
CA SER A 28 5.67 4.48 -3.23
C SER A 28 4.26 4.07 -3.62
N VAL A 29 4.14 3.30 -4.69
CA VAL A 29 2.85 2.78 -5.15
C VAL A 29 2.92 1.26 -5.14
N SER A 30 1.90 0.63 -4.56
CA SER A 30 1.77 -0.82 -4.44
C SER A 30 0.44 -1.29 -5.03
N GLU A 31 0.46 -2.46 -5.65
CA GLU A 31 -0.75 -3.10 -6.21
C GLU A 31 -1.56 -3.84 -5.13
N ARG A 32 -1.01 -3.97 -3.92
CA ARG A 32 -1.62 -4.68 -2.79
C ARG A 32 -1.70 -3.77 -1.57
N ALA A 33 -2.81 -3.86 -0.83
CA ALA A 33 -3.02 -3.11 0.41
C ALA A 33 -1.96 -3.49 1.45
N SER A 34 -1.72 -4.79 1.64
CA SER A 34 -0.79 -5.30 2.65
C SER A 34 0.65 -4.83 2.43
N ASP A 35 1.10 -4.73 1.17
CA ASP A 35 2.42 -4.18 0.85
C ASP A 35 2.49 -2.68 1.18
N ALA A 36 1.44 -1.91 0.89
CA ALA A 36 1.37 -0.49 1.23
C ALA A 36 1.37 -0.27 2.74
N GLU A 37 0.55 -1.03 3.48
CA GLU A 37 0.48 -0.98 4.94
C GLU A 37 1.82 -1.35 5.59
N GLU A 38 2.50 -2.40 5.11
CA GLU A 38 3.83 -2.78 5.61
C GLU A 38 4.84 -1.66 5.40
N ARG A 39 4.87 -1.03 4.21
CA ARG A 39 5.78 0.10 3.96
C ARG A 39 5.49 1.28 4.87
N VAL A 40 4.23 1.57 5.12
CA VAL A 40 3.81 2.66 6.01
C VAL A 40 4.26 2.38 7.43
N ASP A 41 4.00 1.18 7.94
CA ASP A 41 4.31 0.81 9.31
C ASP A 41 5.83 0.80 9.55
N GLU A 42 6.60 0.22 8.62
CA GLU A 42 8.07 0.26 8.64
C GLU A 42 8.60 1.69 8.62
N HIS A 43 8.10 2.53 7.70
CA HIS A 43 8.58 3.91 7.56
C HIS A 43 8.19 4.75 8.78
N ARG A 44 6.95 4.61 9.26
CA ARG A 44 6.45 5.31 10.45
C ARG A 44 7.20 4.90 11.70
N SER A 45 7.45 3.61 11.87
CA SER A 45 8.17 3.07 13.02
C SER A 45 9.66 3.44 13.01
N SER A 46 10.28 3.51 11.83
CA SER A 46 11.69 3.84 11.68
C SER A 46 11.97 5.34 11.82
N THR A 47 11.12 6.18 11.25
CA THR A 47 11.38 7.63 11.11
C THR A 47 10.45 8.51 11.95
N GLY A 48 9.27 8.01 12.33
CA GLY A 48 8.25 8.80 13.01
C GLY A 48 7.53 9.80 12.10
N HIS A 49 7.68 9.69 10.78
CA HIS A 49 7.03 10.59 9.82
C HIS A 49 5.53 10.36 9.69
N ASP A 50 4.84 11.40 9.25
CA ASP A 50 3.46 11.36 8.83
C ASP A 50 3.36 10.81 7.40
N ILE A 51 2.71 9.67 7.28
CA ILE A 51 2.58 8.92 6.03
C ILE A 51 1.10 8.67 5.81
N GLU A 52 0.63 9.06 4.63
CA GLU A 52 -0.74 8.85 4.18
C GLU A 52 -0.81 7.75 3.12
N VAL A 53 -1.89 6.98 3.14
CA VAL A 53 -2.19 5.97 2.11
C VAL A 53 -3.46 6.38 1.38
N ALA A 54 -3.36 6.58 0.08
CA ALA A 54 -4.47 6.83 -0.81
C ALA A 54 -4.73 5.60 -1.68
N GLN A 55 -5.99 5.16 -1.73
CA GLN A 55 -6.43 4.17 -2.71
C GLN A 55 -6.81 4.91 -4.00
N LEU A 56 -6.14 4.57 -5.08
CA LEU A 56 -6.34 5.13 -6.41
C LEU A 56 -6.94 4.05 -7.32
N PRO A 57 -7.89 4.38 -8.20
CA PRO A 57 -8.28 3.46 -9.25
C PRO A 57 -7.10 3.24 -10.21
N ASN A 58 -6.78 1.98 -10.51
CA ASN A 58 -5.84 1.59 -11.55
C ASN A 58 -6.52 1.68 -12.91
N GLU A 59 -6.84 2.90 -13.33
CA GLU A 59 -7.40 3.17 -14.65
C GLU A 59 -6.33 2.99 -15.73
N ARG A 60 -6.00 1.72 -16.01
CA ARG A 60 -5.32 1.34 -17.25
C ARG A 60 -6.24 1.75 -18.38
N SER A 61 -5.91 2.86 -19.04
CA SER A 61 -6.58 3.25 -20.28
C SER A 61 -6.55 2.04 -21.22
N ALA A 62 -7.74 1.52 -21.52
CA ALA A 62 -7.99 0.28 -22.26
C ALA A 62 -7.32 0.22 -23.64
#